data_AF-A0A1Q3K4P2-F1
#
_entry.id   AF-A0A1Q3K4P2-F1
#
_cell.length_a   1.000
_cell.length_b   1.000
_cell.length_c   1.000
_cell.angle_alpha   90.00
_cell.angle_beta   90.00
_cell.angle_gamma   90.00
#
_symmetry.space_group_name_H-M   'P 1'
#
loop_
_entity.id
_entity.type
_entity.pdbx_description
1 polymer ?
#
loop_
_entity_poly.entity_id
_entity_poly.type
_entity_poly.pdbx_seq_one_letter_code
_entity_poly.pdbx_strand_id
1 'polypeptide(L)'
;MSQRPPDILFRNLRLGDGTPSAIAVFDGRITAIGAGAEATPAMNVIDLGGALALPGFVEGHMMIGYRSGLLTDDELEAAFDIVTANGARALGITEYGLEIGAPANFVVVKAAHIPEAVVAVPKPRSVYRYGKCIVRDGVLQK
;
A
#
# COMPACT_ATOMS: atom_id res chain seq x y z
N MET A 1 -26.49 -8.08 -13.57
CA MET A 1 -25.22 -8.62 -13.04
C MET A 1 -25.22 -8.35 -11.55
N SER A 2 -25.44 -9.36 -10.71
CA SER A 2 -25.37 -9.21 -9.25
C SER A 2 -23.91 -9.05 -8.87
N GLN A 3 -23.43 -7.81 -8.67
CA GLN A 3 -22.11 -7.58 -8.11
C GLN A 3 -22.16 -8.01 -6.65
N ARG A 4 -21.52 -9.13 -6.35
CA ARG A 4 -21.32 -9.60 -4.98
C ARG A 4 -20.50 -8.54 -4.22
N PRO A 5 -20.86 -8.22 -2.97
CA PRO A 5 -20.09 -7.24 -2.19
C PRO A 5 -18.64 -7.70 -2.01
N PRO A 6 -17.66 -6.77 -1.96
CA PRO A 6 -16.28 -7.06 -1.62
C PRO A 6 -16.16 -7.81 -0.30
N ASP A 7 -15.13 -8.65 -0.19
CA ASP A 7 -14.85 -9.39 1.02
C ASP A 7 -14.32 -8.47 2.12
N ILE A 8 -13.47 -7.50 1.74
CA ILE A 8 -12.80 -6.59 2.68
C ILE A 8 -12.80 -5.17 2.12
N LEU A 9 -13.14 -4.20 2.97
CA LEU A 9 -12.91 -2.77 2.74
C LEU A 9 -11.84 -2.28 3.71
N PHE A 10 -10.71 -1.80 3.18
CA PHE A 10 -9.73 -1.02 3.93
C PHE A 10 -10.11 0.45 3.83
N ARG A 11 -10.43 1.09 4.93
CA ARG A 11 -10.83 2.51 4.96
C ARG A 11 -9.87 3.34 5.78
N ASN A 12 -10.00 4.67 5.64
CA ASN A 12 -9.21 5.63 6.40
C ASN A 12 -7.71 5.34 6.24
N LEU A 13 -7.24 5.26 4.99
CA LEU A 13 -5.83 5.11 4.64
C LEU A 13 -5.39 6.29 3.78
N ARG A 14 -4.08 6.41 3.56
CA ARG A 14 -3.50 7.37 2.61
C ARG A 14 -2.79 6.63 1.49
N LEU A 15 -2.88 7.15 0.27
CA LEU A 15 -2.04 6.72 -0.85
C LEU A 15 -0.68 7.42 -0.77
N GLY A 16 0.24 7.08 -1.67
CA GLY A 16 1.64 7.54 -1.63
C GLY A 16 1.83 9.06 -1.51
N ASP A 17 0.97 9.81 -2.18
CA ASP A 17 0.89 11.28 -2.19
C ASP A 17 0.24 11.89 -0.92
N GLY A 18 -0.20 11.04 0.01
CA GLY A 18 -0.91 11.41 1.23
C GLY A 18 -2.42 11.61 1.06
N THR A 19 -2.96 11.40 -0.14
CA THR A 19 -4.40 11.52 -0.42
C THR A 19 -5.20 10.52 0.42
N PRO A 20 -6.16 10.99 1.25
CA PRO A 20 -7.06 10.10 1.97
C PRO A 20 -7.86 9.23 1.00
N SER A 21 -7.94 7.93 1.31
CA SER A 21 -8.50 6.95 0.40
C SER A 21 -9.01 5.72 1.16
N ALA A 22 -9.52 4.77 0.38
CA ALA A 22 -9.95 3.44 0.78
C ALA A 22 -9.65 2.45 -0.35
N ILE A 23 -9.57 1.16 -0.02
CA ILE A 23 -9.32 0.07 -0.96
C ILE A 23 -10.34 -1.04 -0.70
N ALA A 24 -11.14 -1.37 -1.71
CA ALA A 24 -12.03 -2.52 -1.67
C ALA A 24 -11.34 -3.73 -2.31
N VAL A 25 -11.47 -4.89 -1.66
CA VAL A 25 -10.83 -6.14 -2.07
C VAL A 25 -11.86 -7.26 -2.17
N PHE A 26 -11.84 -7.96 -3.30
CA PHE A 26 -12.65 -9.14 -3.56
C PHE A 26 -11.75 -10.24 -4.14
N ASP A 27 -11.84 -11.46 -3.58
CA ASP A 27 -11.02 -12.60 -3.97
C ASP A 27 -9.51 -12.29 -4.02
N GLY A 28 -9.06 -11.52 -3.02
CA GLY A 28 -7.65 -11.10 -2.90
C GLY A 28 -7.17 -10.06 -3.92
N ARG A 29 -8.05 -9.51 -4.75
CA ARG A 29 -7.75 -8.47 -5.76
C ARG A 29 -8.43 -7.15 -5.43
N ILE A 30 -7.78 -6.05 -5.79
CA ILE A 30 -8.32 -4.70 -5.62
C ILE A 30 -9.42 -4.49 -6.65
N THR A 31 -10.63 -4.13 -6.20
CA THR A 31 -11.78 -3.89 -7.09
C THR A 31 -12.17 -2.42 -7.17
N ALA A 32 -11.85 -1.62 -6.16
CA ALA A 32 -12.05 -0.19 -6.16
C ALA A 32 -11.06 0.52 -5.23
N ILE A 33 -10.79 1.80 -5.52
CA ILE A 33 -9.95 2.69 -4.71
C ILE A 33 -10.68 4.04 -4.53
N GLY A 34 -10.43 4.70 -3.40
CA GLY A 34 -10.98 6.02 -3.09
C GLY A 34 -12.50 6.00 -2.91
N ALA A 35 -13.19 6.99 -3.48
CA ALA A 35 -14.64 7.14 -3.32
C ALA A 35 -15.43 5.90 -3.80
N GLY A 36 -14.95 5.21 -4.84
CA GLY A 36 -15.59 3.97 -5.32
C GLY A 36 -15.51 2.84 -4.29
N ALA A 37 -14.43 2.77 -3.50
CA ALA A 37 -14.31 1.80 -2.43
C ALA A 37 -15.22 2.14 -1.24
N GLU A 38 -15.23 3.40 -0.81
CA GLU A 38 -16.08 3.86 0.31
C GLU A 38 -17.58 3.70 0.05
N ALA A 39 -18.01 3.86 -1.21
CA ALA A 39 -19.41 3.68 -1.60
C ALA A 39 -19.86 2.21 -1.61
N THR A 40 -18.94 1.25 -1.41
CA THR A 40 -19.24 -0.17 -1.58
C THR A 40 -19.42 -0.88 -0.22
N PRO A 41 -20.59 -1.49 0.04
CA PRO A 41 -20.77 -2.31 1.25
C PRO A 41 -19.90 -3.57 1.16
N ALA A 42 -19.07 -3.82 2.18
CA ALA A 42 -18.17 -4.97 2.25
C ALA A 42 -18.50 -5.88 3.44
N MET A 43 -18.13 -7.17 3.33
CA MET A 43 -18.39 -8.15 4.40
C MET A 43 -17.58 -7.85 5.67
N ASN A 44 -16.36 -7.35 5.50
CA ASN A 44 -15.48 -6.95 6.59
C ASN A 44 -14.90 -5.57 6.32
N VAL A 45 -14.77 -4.76 7.38
CA VAL A 45 -14.22 -3.40 7.29
C VAL A 45 -13.02 -3.30 8.22
N ILE A 46 -11.88 -2.87 7.68
CA ILE A 46 -10.64 -2.65 8.41
C ILE A 46 -10.33 -1.15 8.35
N ASP A 47 -10.35 -0.49 9.51
CA ASP A 47 -9.91 0.90 9.64
C ASP A 47 -8.39 0.94 9.81
N LEU A 48 -7.69 1.64 8.92
CA LEU A 48 -6.23 1.77 8.95
C LEU A 48 -5.76 3.05 9.67
N GLY A 49 -6.65 3.81 10.29
CA GLY A 49 -6.28 4.88 11.21
C GLY A 49 -5.54 6.07 10.58
N GLY A 50 -5.74 6.32 9.29
CA GLY A 50 -5.07 7.36 8.51
C GLY A 50 -3.65 6.99 8.08
N ALA A 51 -3.25 5.72 8.20
CA ALA A 51 -1.93 5.24 7.85
C ALA A 51 -1.70 5.20 6.32
N LEU A 52 -0.43 5.30 5.93
CA LEU A 52 0.01 5.26 4.55
C LEU A 52 0.07 3.81 4.04
N ALA A 53 -0.62 3.54 2.93
CA ALA A 53 -0.54 2.28 2.20
C ALA A 53 0.43 2.41 1.03
N LEU A 54 1.38 1.48 0.95
CA LEU A 54 2.44 1.46 -0.06
C LEU A 54 2.43 0.12 -0.81
N PRO A 55 2.64 0.10 -2.13
CA PRO A 55 2.84 -1.13 -2.89
C PRO A 55 3.88 -2.05 -2.24
N GLY A 56 3.54 -3.31 -2.04
CA GLY A 56 4.44 -4.25 -1.36
C GLY A 56 5.28 -5.09 -2.33
N PHE A 57 6.60 -4.90 -2.35
CA PHE A 57 7.59 -5.96 -2.61
C PHE A 57 8.90 -5.62 -1.87
N VAL A 58 9.57 -6.61 -1.29
CA VAL A 58 10.92 -6.61 -0.65
C VAL A 58 11.32 -5.40 0.21
N GLU A 59 11.63 -5.69 1.46
CA GLU A 59 12.19 -4.81 2.51
C GLU A 59 13.35 -3.87 2.12
N GLY A 60 13.99 -4.05 0.95
CA GLY A 60 15.08 -3.22 0.45
C GLY A 60 14.71 -1.77 0.06
N HIS A 61 13.42 -1.43 0.02
CA HIS A 61 12.93 -0.12 -0.42
C HIS A 61 13.32 1.04 0.50
N MET A 62 13.45 0.80 1.80
CA MET A 62 13.72 1.87 2.77
C MET A 62 15.21 2.25 2.86
N MET A 63 16.10 1.54 2.16
CA MET A 63 17.54 1.75 2.29
C MET A 63 18.15 2.68 1.24
N ILE A 64 17.43 3.05 0.17
CA ILE A 64 18.04 3.80 -0.96
C ILE A 64 18.08 5.32 -0.71
N GLY A 65 17.10 5.91 -0.02
CA GLY A 65 17.09 7.36 0.24
C GLY A 65 18.31 7.85 1.02
N TYR A 66 18.72 7.12 2.06
CA TYR A 66 19.78 7.57 2.97
C TYR A 66 21.20 7.47 2.40
N ARG A 67 21.44 6.70 1.33
CA ARG A 67 22.78 6.44 0.79
C ARG A 67 23.15 7.25 -0.46
N SER A 68 22.18 7.92 -1.08
CA SER A 68 22.35 8.59 -2.38
C SER A 68 22.41 10.12 -2.31
N GLY A 69 22.23 10.71 -1.12
CA GLY A 69 22.27 12.18 -0.94
C GLY A 69 21.02 12.91 -1.45
N LEU A 70 19.88 12.22 -1.54
CA LEU A 70 18.60 12.78 -1.95
C LEU A 70 17.99 13.57 -0.80
N LEU A 71 17.63 14.83 -1.05
CA LEU A 71 17.22 15.79 -0.02
C LEU A 71 15.84 16.41 -0.30
N THR A 72 15.33 16.32 -1.52
CA THR A 72 14.01 16.86 -1.88
C THR A 72 12.93 15.77 -1.90
N ASP A 73 11.68 16.16 -1.69
CA ASP A 73 10.55 15.22 -1.73
C ASP A 73 10.44 14.52 -3.10
N ASP A 74 10.61 15.27 -4.20
CA ASP A 74 10.62 14.72 -5.57
C ASP A 74 11.71 13.66 -5.77
N GLU A 75 12.90 13.89 -5.21
CA GLU A 75 14.01 12.93 -5.28
C GLU A 75 13.70 11.65 -4.48
N LEU A 76 13.05 11.80 -3.32
CA LEU A 76 12.65 10.67 -2.48
C LEU A 76 11.52 9.85 -3.12
N GLU A 77 10.56 10.51 -3.78
CA GLU A 77 9.52 9.84 -4.56
C GLU A 77 10.11 9.10 -5.77
N ALA A 78 11.00 9.73 -6.53
CA ALA A 78 11.69 9.09 -7.64
C ALA A 78 12.51 7.87 -7.20
N ALA A 79 13.20 7.97 -6.06
CA ALA A 79 13.92 6.84 -5.48
C ALA A 79 12.97 5.71 -5.08
N PHE A 80 11.80 6.04 -4.52
CA PHE A 80 10.76 5.05 -4.18
C PHE A 80 10.22 4.36 -5.44
N ASP A 81 9.98 5.08 -6.53
CA ASP A 81 9.51 4.49 -7.80
C ASP A 81 10.54 3.54 -8.42
N ILE A 82 11.84 3.87 -8.33
CA ILE A 82 12.93 3.01 -8.81
C ILE A 82 12.88 1.64 -8.14
N VAL A 83 12.68 1.61 -6.83
CA VAL A 83 12.66 0.34 -6.08
C VAL A 83 11.33 -0.40 -6.20
N THR A 84 10.21 0.34 -6.35
CA THR A 84 8.85 -0.23 -6.45
C THR A 84 8.46 -0.53 -7.90
N ALA A 85 7.73 0.39 -8.54
CA ALA A 85 7.04 0.17 -9.80
C ALA A 85 8.03 -0.09 -10.94
N ASN A 86 9.14 0.64 -10.98
CA ASN A 86 10.16 0.46 -12.01
C ASN A 86 10.93 -0.85 -11.80
N GLY A 87 11.23 -1.23 -10.56
CA GLY A 87 11.82 -2.52 -10.23
C GLY A 87 10.91 -3.70 -10.60
N ALA A 88 9.62 -3.61 -10.27
CA ALA A 88 8.62 -4.61 -10.63
C ALA A 88 8.50 -4.77 -12.15
N ARG A 89 8.44 -3.65 -12.90
CA ARG A 89 8.44 -3.65 -14.37
C ARG A 89 9.70 -4.29 -14.95
N ALA A 90 10.88 -4.00 -14.40
CA ALA A 90 12.14 -4.61 -14.83
C ALA A 90 12.17 -6.13 -14.63
N LEU A 91 11.45 -6.64 -13.62
CA LEU A 91 11.30 -8.07 -13.35
C LEU A 91 10.15 -8.73 -14.12
N GLY A 92 9.46 -8.01 -15.01
CA GLY A 92 8.33 -8.53 -15.78
C GLY A 92 7.05 -8.73 -14.97
N ILE A 93 6.93 -8.10 -13.81
CA ILE A 93 5.71 -8.14 -13.00
C ILE A 93 4.72 -7.12 -13.58
N THR A 94 3.61 -7.61 -14.13
CA THR A 94 2.61 -6.78 -14.82
C THR A 94 1.43 -6.34 -13.93
N GLU A 95 1.18 -7.05 -12.84
CA GLU A 95 0.12 -6.75 -11.87
C GLU A 95 0.74 -6.31 -10.54
N TYR A 96 1.22 -5.07 -10.48
CA TYR A 96 1.91 -4.49 -9.32
C TYR A 96 1.37 -3.09 -9.01
N GLY A 97 1.33 -2.74 -7.74
CA GLY A 97 0.87 -1.43 -7.29
C GLY A 97 -0.45 -1.47 -6.54
N LEU A 98 -0.93 -0.28 -6.19
CA LEU A 98 -2.26 -0.06 -5.66
C LEU A 98 -3.18 0.36 -6.82
N GLU A 99 -3.47 -0.59 -7.71
CA GLU A 99 -4.28 -0.38 -8.90
C GLU A 99 -5.43 -1.38 -8.96
N ILE A 100 -6.55 -0.99 -9.59
CA ILE A 100 -7.70 -1.88 -9.77
C ILE A 100 -7.28 -3.09 -10.62
N GLY A 101 -7.66 -4.29 -10.17
CA GLY A 101 -7.30 -5.56 -10.78
C GLY A 101 -6.02 -6.16 -10.20
N ALA A 102 -5.11 -5.37 -9.62
CA ALA A 102 -3.89 -5.88 -9.01
C ALA A 102 -4.19 -6.71 -7.74
N PRO A 103 -3.33 -7.68 -7.40
CA PRO A 103 -3.37 -8.34 -6.10
C PRO A 103 -3.30 -7.33 -4.95
N ALA A 104 -4.10 -7.53 -3.90
CA ALA A 104 -4.10 -6.69 -2.71
C ALA A 104 -2.87 -6.97 -1.82
N ASN A 105 -1.70 -6.60 -2.32
CA ASN A 105 -0.38 -6.78 -1.70
C ASN A 105 0.22 -5.40 -1.36
N PHE A 106 0.19 -5.02 -0.09
CA PHE A 106 0.66 -3.71 0.33
C PHE A 106 1.14 -3.70 1.78
N VAL A 107 1.96 -2.71 2.08
CA VAL A 107 2.48 -2.43 3.43
C VAL A 107 1.77 -1.18 3.95
N VAL A 108 1.38 -1.21 5.22
CA VAL A 108 0.78 -0.09 5.92
C VAL A 108 1.76 0.41 6.97
N VAL A 109 2.09 1.70 6.92
CA VAL A 109 3.02 2.37 7.82
C VAL A 109 2.42 3.66 8.38
N LYS A 110 2.83 4.02 9.60
CA LYS A 110 2.47 5.32 10.18
C LYS A 110 3.34 6.42 9.54
N ALA A 111 2.80 7.07 8.53
CA ALA A 111 3.35 8.24 7.85
C ALA A 111 2.20 8.99 7.14
N ALA A 112 2.40 10.26 6.81
CA ALA A 112 1.45 11.05 6.04
C ALA A 112 1.62 10.88 4.52
N HIS A 113 2.84 10.71 4.02
CA HIS A 113 3.19 10.55 2.60
C HIS A 113 4.53 9.83 2.43
N ILE A 114 4.90 9.48 1.18
CA ILE A 114 6.13 8.72 0.87
C ILE A 114 7.40 9.38 1.42
N PRO A 115 7.68 10.68 1.17
CA PRO A 115 8.90 11.30 1.69
C PRO A 115 9.11 11.13 3.20
N GLU A 116 8.05 11.32 4.00
CA GLU A 116 8.11 11.09 5.44
C GLU A 116 8.41 9.62 5.76
N ALA A 117 7.74 8.67 5.10
CA ALA A 117 7.95 7.25 5.33
C ALA A 117 9.40 6.80 5.02
N VAL A 118 9.99 7.37 3.96
CA VAL A 118 11.38 7.11 3.55
C VAL A 118 12.36 7.64 4.59
N VAL A 119 12.13 8.84 5.13
CA VAL A 119 13.01 9.46 6.14
C VAL A 119 12.85 8.82 7.51
N ALA A 120 11.62 8.62 7.97
CA ALA A 120 11.31 8.21 9.34
C ALA A 120 11.53 6.71 9.60
N VAL A 121 11.46 5.87 8.55
CA VAL A 121 11.62 4.41 8.65
C VAL A 121 10.77 3.82 9.79
N PRO A 122 9.43 4.01 9.78
CA PRO A 122 8.54 3.65 10.88
C PRO A 122 8.55 2.13 11.13
N LYS A 123 8.83 1.74 12.39
CA LYS A 123 9.01 0.33 12.78
C LYS A 123 7.72 -0.48 13.01
N PRO A 124 6.60 0.04 13.54
CA PRO A 124 5.36 -0.71 13.48
C PRO A 124 4.80 -0.62 12.07
N ARG A 125 4.88 -1.74 11.33
CA ARG A 125 4.28 -1.89 10.01
C ARG A 125 3.37 -3.11 9.97
N SER A 126 2.29 -2.98 9.22
CA SER A 126 1.41 -4.11 8.91
C SER A 126 1.58 -4.47 7.44
N VAL A 127 1.57 -5.76 7.13
CA VAL A 127 1.74 -6.25 5.76
C VAL A 127 0.51 -7.08 5.39
N TYR A 128 -0.05 -6.76 4.24
CA TYR A 128 -1.20 -7.45 3.66
C TYR A 128 -0.78 -8.17 2.39
N ARG A 129 -1.22 -9.43 2.25
CA ARG A 129 -1.00 -10.26 1.06
C ARG A 129 -2.34 -10.86 0.64
N TYR A 130 -2.77 -10.59 -0.60
CA TYR A 130 -4.11 -10.91 -1.10
C TYR A 130 -5.22 -10.48 -0.12
N GLY A 131 -5.09 -9.28 0.46
CA GLY A 131 -6.03 -8.74 1.44
C GLY A 131 -5.96 -9.37 2.85
N LYS A 132 -5.12 -10.38 3.07
CA LYS A 132 -4.92 -11.01 4.39
C LYS A 132 -3.76 -10.37 5.14
N CYS A 133 -3.96 -10.02 6.40
CA CYS A 133 -2.91 -9.50 7.27
C CYS A 133 -1.93 -10.63 7.63
N ILE A 134 -0.70 -10.55 7.12
CA ILE A 134 0.37 -11.51 7.43
C ILE A 134 1.31 -11.00 8.53
N VAL A 135 1.45 -9.68 8.65
CA VAL A 135 2.20 -9.03 9.72
C VAL A 135 1.33 -7.91 10.26
N ARG A 136 1.25 -7.80 11.58
CA ARG A 136 0.58 -6.70 12.28
C ARG A 136 1.55 -6.08 13.27
N ASP A 137 1.78 -4.78 13.14
CA ASP A 137 2.70 -4.02 14.01
C ASP A 137 4.08 -4.69 14.19
N GLY A 138 4.60 -5.28 13.10
CA GLY A 138 5.87 -6.01 13.11
C GLY A 138 5.82 -7.46 13.60
N VAL A 139 4.66 -7.97 14.01
CA VAL A 139 4.46 -9.35 14.49
C VAL A 139 3.81 -10.21 13.41
N LEU A 140 4.45 -11.33 13.05
CA LEU A 140 3.90 -12.32 12.12
C LEU A 140 2.60 -12.92 12.67
N GLN A 141 1.55 -12.91 11.85
CA GLN A 141 0.28 -13.54 12.16
C GLN A 141 0.34 -15.01 11.74
N LYS A 142 0.02 -15.94 12.65
CA LYS A 142 -0.02 -17.39 12.38
C LYS A 142 -1.32 -17.80 11.69
#